data_AF-A0A2E4B573-F1
#
_entry.id   AF-A0A2E4B573-F1
#
_cell.length_a   1.000
_cell.length_b   1.000
_cell.length_c   1.000
_cell.angle_alpha   90.00
_cell.angle_beta   90.00
_cell.angle_gamma   90.00
#
_symmetry.space_group_name_H-M   'P 1'
#
loop_
_entity.id
_entity.type
_entity.pdbx_description
1 polymer ?
#
loop_
_entity_poly.entity_id
_entity_poly.type
_entity_poly.pdbx_seq_one_letter_code
_entity_poly.pdbx_strand_id
1 'polypeptide(L)'
;MRRNSPEPGLTARQRLTLFHNTSVSAEQALNLDISQISFQYLVSKNVAPVNVVSAGLKPYLLKKIGAETPGALRRIGFDALYLVDPVFCSEMNGAYGADAVVETFLATPADAVALAGSEAMDILNITLQQLLETCAGAPVEASTVLTQAWNEQSTDSVVASTLLDTGLRAAQLKSIGFNIMNVQRLITPTNDEFQKLGFKI
;
A
#
# COMPACT_ATOMS: atom_id res chain seq x y z
N MET A 1 13.25 27.20 26.72
CA MET A 1 14.14 26.01 26.78
C MET A 1 13.28 24.75 26.87
N ARG A 2 13.06 24.04 25.76
CA ARG A 2 12.39 22.73 25.79
C ARG A 2 13.42 21.71 26.27
N ARG A 3 13.10 20.97 27.34
CA ARG A 3 13.93 19.86 27.81
C ARG A 3 13.98 18.79 26.72
N ASN A 4 15.16 18.53 26.17
CA ASN A 4 15.42 17.32 25.40
C ASN A 4 15.37 16.14 26.39
N SER A 5 14.21 15.51 26.52
CA SER A 5 14.16 14.18 27.12
C SER A 5 14.97 13.23 26.23
N PRO A 6 15.85 12.38 26.78
CA PRO A 6 16.50 11.34 25.98
C PRO A 6 15.39 10.45 25.38
N GLU A 7 15.42 10.24 24.06
CA GLU A 7 14.45 9.34 23.45
C GLU A 7 14.62 7.95 24.09
N PRO A 8 13.55 7.35 24.65
CA PRO A 8 13.65 6.05 25.29
C PRO A 8 14.05 5.04 24.21
N GLY A 9 15.23 4.45 24.35
CA GLY A 9 15.70 3.39 23.46
C GLY A 9 14.76 2.18 23.46
N LEU A 10 14.96 1.26 22.51
CA LEU A 10 14.14 0.05 22.40
C LEU A 10 14.23 -0.79 23.68
N THR A 11 13.06 -1.21 24.19
CA THR A 11 12.98 -2.11 25.34
C THR A 11 13.53 -3.50 25.01
N ALA A 12 13.87 -4.29 26.04
CA ALA A 12 14.32 -5.68 25.88
C ALA A 12 13.34 -6.52 25.05
N ARG A 13 12.03 -6.38 25.31
CA ARG A 13 10.97 -7.07 24.56
C ARG A 13 11.01 -6.70 23.08
N GLN A 14 11.07 -5.40 22.76
CA GLN A 14 11.10 -4.94 21.37
C GLN A 14 12.33 -5.43 20.62
N ARG A 15 13.49 -5.46 21.27
CA ARG A 15 14.74 -5.98 20.69
C ARG A 15 14.63 -7.47 20.35
N LEU A 16 14.12 -8.26 21.30
CA LEU A 16 13.93 -9.69 21.08
C LEU A 16 12.90 -9.96 19.97
N THR A 17 11.82 -9.18 19.92
CA THR A 17 10.84 -9.29 18.83
C THR A 17 11.45 -8.91 17.48
N LEU A 18 12.20 -7.81 17.43
CA LEU A 18 12.80 -7.29 16.20
C LEU A 18 13.74 -8.31 15.55
N PHE A 19 14.54 -9.02 16.36
CA PHE A 19 15.51 -10.01 15.90
C PHE A 19 15.00 -11.45 15.93
N HIS A 20 13.71 -11.68 16.12
CA HIS A 20 13.12 -13.02 16.12
C HIS A 20 13.35 -13.74 14.79
N ASN A 21 13.80 -15.00 14.83
CA ASN A 21 14.16 -15.80 13.65
C ASN A 21 15.20 -15.14 12.71
N THR A 22 16.06 -14.28 13.25
CA THR A 22 17.22 -13.73 12.54
C THR A 22 18.51 -14.44 12.96
N SER A 23 19.64 -14.08 12.33
CA SER A 23 20.96 -14.57 12.73
C SER A 23 21.49 -13.95 14.04
N VAL A 24 20.78 -12.99 14.64
CA VAL A 24 21.20 -12.32 15.87
C VAL A 24 20.67 -13.11 17.06
N SER A 25 21.57 -13.58 17.92
CA SER A 25 21.18 -14.30 19.14
C SER A 25 20.47 -13.36 20.14
N ALA A 26 19.68 -13.93 21.05
CA ALA A 26 18.98 -13.16 22.08
C ALA A 26 19.94 -12.34 22.96
N GLU A 27 21.08 -12.92 23.35
CA GLU A 27 22.11 -12.25 24.13
C GLU A 27 22.70 -11.05 23.37
N GLN A 28 23.03 -11.24 22.08
CA GLN A 28 23.50 -10.14 21.22
C GLN A 28 22.43 -9.05 21.08
N ALA A 29 21.17 -9.42 20.85
CA ALA A 29 20.06 -8.48 20.69
C ALA A 29 19.85 -7.57 21.92
N LEU A 30 20.01 -8.14 23.13
CA LEU A 30 19.89 -7.41 24.39
C LEU A 30 21.08 -6.48 24.65
N ASN A 31 22.29 -6.89 24.24
CA ASN A 31 23.52 -6.14 24.47
C ASN A 31 23.85 -5.12 23.35
N LEU A 32 23.12 -5.11 22.24
CA LEU A 32 23.31 -4.14 21.15
C LEU A 32 23.10 -2.71 21.63
N ASP A 33 24.01 -1.80 21.31
CA ASP A 33 23.76 -0.38 21.55
C ASP A 33 22.68 0.13 20.58
N ILE A 34 21.83 1.06 21.01
CA ILE A 34 20.77 1.62 20.14
C ILE A 34 21.35 2.30 18.90
N SER A 35 22.54 2.92 19.01
CA SER A 35 23.26 3.54 17.89
C SER A 35 23.72 2.55 16.84
N GLN A 36 23.82 1.26 17.19
CA GLN A 36 24.18 0.20 16.26
C GLN A 36 22.98 -0.35 15.49
N ILE A 37 21.75 -0.07 15.95
CA ILE A 37 20.51 -0.49 15.28
C ILE A 37 20.16 0.52 14.18
N SER A 38 20.95 0.50 13.11
CA SER A 38 20.67 1.25 11.88
C SER A 38 19.76 0.45 10.94
N PHE A 39 19.10 1.13 10.00
CA PHE A 39 18.31 0.47 8.97
C PHE A 39 19.16 -0.53 8.17
N GLN A 40 20.39 -0.15 7.82
CA GLN A 40 21.32 -1.03 7.12
C GLN A 40 21.65 -2.29 7.94
N TYR A 41 21.74 -2.16 9.26
CA TYR A 41 21.93 -3.32 10.14
C TYR A 41 20.72 -4.26 10.07
N LEU A 42 19.49 -3.74 10.14
CA LEU A 42 18.27 -4.54 10.00
C LEU A 42 18.23 -5.31 8.68
N VAL A 43 18.58 -4.64 7.56
CA VAL A 43 18.71 -5.27 6.24
C VAL A 43 19.76 -6.40 6.29
N SER A 44 20.95 -6.13 6.84
CA SER A 44 22.05 -7.10 6.89
C SER A 44 21.75 -8.35 7.71
N LYS A 45 20.76 -8.26 8.62
CA LYS A 45 20.33 -9.36 9.49
C LYS A 45 19.03 -10.01 9.03
N ASN A 46 18.54 -9.66 7.84
CA ASN A 46 17.29 -10.17 7.27
C ASN A 46 16.11 -10.03 8.25
N VAL A 47 16.01 -8.88 8.91
CA VAL A 47 14.87 -8.58 9.79
C VAL A 47 13.61 -8.46 8.94
N ALA A 48 12.62 -9.32 9.20
CA ALA A 48 11.37 -9.32 8.48
C ALA A 48 10.48 -8.12 8.90
N PRO A 49 9.60 -7.60 8.01
CA PRO A 49 8.74 -6.46 8.32
C PRO A 49 7.77 -6.75 9.47
N VAL A 50 7.29 -8.00 9.55
CA VAL A 50 6.41 -8.44 10.65
C VAL A 50 7.09 -8.28 12.01
N ASN A 51 8.41 -8.48 12.11
CA ASN A 51 9.15 -8.26 13.35
C ASN A 51 9.24 -6.78 13.70
N VAL A 52 9.43 -5.92 12.69
CA VAL A 52 9.49 -4.45 12.85
C VAL A 52 8.15 -3.94 13.39
N VAL A 53 7.05 -4.31 12.75
CA VAL A 53 5.69 -3.91 13.15
C VAL A 53 5.36 -4.49 14.53
N SER A 54 5.67 -5.78 14.77
CA SER A 54 5.39 -6.43 16.06
C SER A 54 6.23 -5.87 17.22
N ALA A 55 7.43 -5.37 16.94
CA ALA A 55 8.25 -4.65 17.89
C ALA A 55 7.76 -3.21 18.13
N GLY A 56 6.72 -2.76 17.42
CA GLY A 56 6.16 -1.41 17.54
C GLY A 56 7.10 -0.33 17.00
N LEU A 57 8.00 -0.68 16.07
CA LEU A 57 8.84 0.31 15.40
C LEU A 57 8.01 1.05 14.35
N LYS A 58 7.84 2.34 14.58
CA LYS A 58 7.06 3.23 13.72
C LYS A 58 7.86 3.67 12.48
N PRO A 59 7.22 3.96 11.34
CA PRO A 59 7.86 4.51 10.13
C PRO A 59 8.80 5.70 10.39
N TYR A 60 8.42 6.63 11.28
CA TYR A 60 9.26 7.77 11.65
C TYR A 60 10.58 7.36 12.32
N LEU A 61 10.55 6.32 13.16
CA LEU A 61 11.77 5.78 13.77
C LEU A 61 12.64 5.09 12.73
N LEU A 62 12.04 4.34 11.81
CA LEU A 62 12.77 3.71 10.69
C LEU A 62 13.47 4.76 9.83
N LYS A 63 12.80 5.88 9.55
CA LYS A 63 13.38 7.01 8.84
C LYS A 63 14.58 7.60 9.58
N LYS A 64 14.45 7.84 10.89
CA LYS A 64 15.55 8.34 11.74
C LYS A 64 16.79 7.43 11.75
N ILE A 65 16.60 6.11 11.67
CA ILE A 65 17.71 5.15 11.66
C ILE A 65 18.23 4.81 10.26
N GLY A 66 17.75 5.49 9.21
CA GLY A 66 18.33 5.44 7.86
C GLY A 66 17.42 4.91 6.74
N ALA A 67 16.14 4.67 6.99
CA ALA A 67 15.16 4.39 5.92
C ALA A 67 14.66 5.71 5.31
N GLU A 68 15.49 6.43 4.57
CA GLU A 68 15.17 7.80 4.14
C GLU A 68 13.96 7.90 3.19
N THR A 69 13.69 6.83 2.43
CA THR A 69 12.61 6.76 1.44
C THR A 69 11.68 5.58 1.73
N PRO A 70 10.41 5.61 1.29
CA PRO A 70 9.51 4.46 1.40
C PRO A 70 10.08 3.23 0.67
N GLY A 71 10.75 3.44 -0.47
CA GLY A 71 11.43 2.39 -1.23
C GLY A 71 12.52 1.66 -0.43
N ALA A 72 13.11 2.32 0.59
CA ALA A 72 14.02 1.65 1.50
C ALA A 72 13.31 0.51 2.25
N LEU A 73 12.06 0.70 2.68
CA LEU A 73 11.28 -0.28 3.43
C LEU A 73 10.90 -1.50 2.60
N ARG A 74 10.64 -1.31 1.29
CA ARG A 74 10.45 -2.43 0.35
C ARG A 74 11.66 -3.38 0.35
N ARG A 75 12.89 -2.88 0.59
CA ARG A 75 14.12 -3.72 0.64
C ARG A 75 14.15 -4.69 1.82
N ILE A 76 13.42 -4.43 2.90
CA ILE A 76 13.27 -5.39 4.01
C ILE A 76 11.95 -6.16 3.93
N GLY A 77 11.19 -6.01 2.85
CA GLY A 77 10.00 -6.80 2.54
C GLY A 77 8.66 -6.14 2.86
N PHE A 78 8.63 -4.86 3.26
CA PHE A 78 7.33 -4.16 3.37
C PHE A 78 6.68 -4.10 1.99
N ASP A 79 5.40 -4.41 1.92
CA ASP A 79 4.58 -4.32 0.71
C ASP A 79 3.27 -3.54 0.97
N ALA A 80 2.41 -3.45 -0.05
CA ALA A 80 1.17 -2.71 0.02
C ALA A 80 0.21 -3.22 1.11
N LEU A 81 0.28 -4.51 1.49
CA LEU A 81 -0.60 -5.09 2.49
C LEU A 81 -0.41 -4.45 3.86
N TYR A 82 0.81 -3.98 4.18
CA TYR A 82 1.08 -3.27 5.43
C TYR A 82 0.39 -1.90 5.50
N LEU A 83 0.03 -1.31 4.37
CA LEU A 83 -0.72 -0.04 4.34
C LEU A 83 -2.22 -0.23 4.59
N VAL A 84 -2.73 -1.47 4.58
CA VAL A 84 -4.13 -1.75 4.94
C VAL A 84 -4.40 -1.46 6.42
N ASP A 85 -3.38 -1.50 7.28
CA ASP A 85 -3.49 -1.00 8.65
C ASP A 85 -3.50 0.55 8.65
N PRO A 86 -4.63 1.19 9.00
CA PRO A 86 -4.77 2.65 8.92
C PRO A 86 -3.79 3.39 9.85
N VAL A 87 -3.40 2.79 10.98
CA VAL A 87 -2.43 3.40 11.89
C VAL A 87 -1.06 3.44 11.24
N PHE A 88 -0.60 2.31 10.70
CA PHE A 88 0.68 2.23 10.01
C PHE A 88 0.70 3.10 8.75
N CYS A 89 -0.39 3.12 7.98
CA CYS A 89 -0.55 3.95 6.78
C CYS A 89 -0.47 5.45 7.10
N SER A 90 -1.17 5.90 8.15
CA SER A 90 -1.11 7.29 8.62
C SER A 90 0.30 7.69 9.06
N GLU A 91 1.01 6.80 9.76
CA GLU A 91 2.41 7.03 10.15
C GLU A 91 3.37 7.04 8.95
N MET A 92 3.11 6.22 7.93
CA MET A 92 3.86 6.22 6.67
C MET A 92 3.65 7.54 5.91
N ASN A 93 2.40 8.00 5.79
CA ASN A 93 2.07 9.30 5.20
C ASN A 93 2.76 10.44 5.98
N GLY A 94 2.67 10.46 7.31
CA GLY A 94 3.32 11.48 8.14
C GLY A 94 4.86 11.46 8.05
N ALA A 95 5.47 10.28 7.83
CA ALA A 95 6.92 10.14 7.74
C ALA A 95 7.48 10.50 6.35
N TYR A 96 6.79 10.13 5.27
CA TYR A 96 7.33 10.20 3.91
C TYR A 96 6.49 11.05 2.92
N GLY A 97 5.24 11.36 3.27
CA GLY A 97 4.28 12.01 2.39
C GLY A 97 3.51 11.02 1.52
N ALA A 98 2.23 11.33 1.25
CA ALA A 98 1.32 10.47 0.50
C ALA A 98 1.88 10.09 -0.88
N ASP A 99 2.30 11.08 -1.69
CA ASP A 99 2.78 10.86 -3.06
C ASP A 99 3.91 9.84 -3.13
N ALA A 100 4.92 9.97 -2.26
CA ALA A 100 6.06 9.05 -2.23
C ALA A 100 5.68 7.64 -1.76
N VAL A 101 4.71 7.53 -0.85
CA VAL A 101 4.18 6.24 -0.39
C VAL A 101 3.39 5.58 -1.51
N VAL A 102 2.52 6.32 -2.20
CA VAL A 102 1.73 5.80 -3.33
C VAL A 102 2.66 5.34 -4.46
N GLU A 103 3.62 6.16 -4.88
CA GLU A 103 4.57 5.79 -5.95
C GLU A 103 5.35 4.50 -5.62
N THR A 104 5.67 4.28 -4.34
CA THR A 104 6.42 3.10 -3.91
C THR A 104 5.53 1.86 -3.72
N PHE A 105 4.33 2.07 -3.18
CA PHE A 105 3.48 0.98 -2.70
C PHE A 105 2.33 0.62 -3.62
N LEU A 106 2.00 1.45 -4.61
CA LEU A 106 1.05 1.17 -5.69
C LEU A 106 1.80 1.05 -7.01
N ALA A 107 2.55 -0.04 -7.19
CA ALA A 107 3.40 -0.25 -8.36
C ALA A 107 2.94 -1.41 -9.26
N THR A 108 2.19 -2.36 -8.70
CA THR A 108 1.75 -3.58 -9.38
C THR A 108 0.23 -3.78 -9.27
N PRO A 109 -0.39 -4.55 -10.19
CA PRO A 109 -1.81 -4.88 -10.07
C PRO A 109 -2.18 -5.55 -8.74
N ALA A 110 -1.26 -6.36 -8.17
CA ALA A 110 -1.45 -6.98 -6.86
C ALA A 110 -1.46 -5.95 -5.73
N ASP A 111 -0.63 -4.91 -5.79
CA ASP A 111 -0.67 -3.80 -4.84
C ASP A 111 -2.01 -3.05 -4.93
N ALA A 112 -2.51 -2.81 -6.15
CA ALA A 112 -3.79 -2.15 -6.36
C ALA A 112 -4.94 -2.94 -5.74
N VAL A 113 -4.94 -4.27 -5.87
CA VAL A 113 -5.90 -5.16 -5.21
C VAL A 113 -5.77 -5.09 -3.68
N ALA A 114 -4.54 -5.05 -3.14
CA ALA A 114 -4.34 -5.00 -1.70
C ALA A 114 -4.89 -3.71 -1.06
N LEU A 115 -4.82 -2.58 -1.78
CA LEU A 115 -5.26 -1.28 -1.27
C LEU A 115 -6.73 -0.97 -1.57
N ALA A 116 -7.34 -1.63 -2.56
CA ALA A 116 -8.72 -1.39 -2.97
C ALA A 116 -9.72 -1.55 -1.81
N GLY A 117 -10.56 -0.54 -1.60
CA GLY A 117 -11.60 -0.56 -0.56
C GLY A 117 -11.08 -0.43 0.87
N SER A 118 -9.77 -0.21 1.07
CA SER A 118 -9.19 0.03 2.39
C SER A 118 -9.15 1.52 2.75
N GLU A 119 -9.03 1.83 4.05
CA GLU A 119 -8.83 3.21 4.54
C GLU A 119 -7.54 3.86 4.01
N ALA A 120 -6.61 3.06 3.47
CA ALA A 120 -5.41 3.58 2.83
C ALA A 120 -5.73 4.48 1.64
N MET A 121 -6.84 4.23 0.94
CA MET A 121 -7.28 5.08 -0.17
C MET A 121 -7.58 6.50 0.29
N ASP A 122 -8.28 6.66 1.40
CA ASP A 122 -8.60 7.97 1.96
C ASP A 122 -7.36 8.64 2.58
N ILE A 123 -6.54 7.88 3.32
CA ILE A 123 -5.33 8.41 4.00
C ILE A 123 -4.29 8.91 3.00
N LEU A 124 -4.13 8.22 1.88
CA LEU A 124 -3.14 8.52 0.84
C LEU A 124 -3.73 9.24 -0.37
N ASN A 125 -5.03 9.56 -0.34
CA ASN A 125 -5.76 10.17 -1.44
C ASN A 125 -5.62 9.39 -2.77
N ILE A 126 -5.70 8.05 -2.68
CA ILE A 126 -5.67 7.16 -3.84
C ILE A 126 -7.07 7.06 -4.42
N THR A 127 -7.18 7.43 -5.69
CA THR A 127 -8.44 7.37 -6.44
C THR A 127 -8.64 6.00 -7.09
N LEU A 128 -9.90 5.66 -7.39
CA LEU A 128 -10.20 4.44 -8.15
C LEU A 128 -9.51 4.44 -9.53
N GLN A 129 -9.37 5.61 -10.15
CA GLN A 129 -8.65 5.80 -11.41
C GLN A 129 -7.21 5.28 -11.31
N GLN A 130 -6.44 5.69 -10.29
CA GLN A 130 -5.04 5.29 -10.11
C GLN A 130 -4.88 3.78 -9.88
N LEU A 131 -5.79 3.17 -9.11
CA LEU A 131 -5.79 1.72 -8.92
C LEU A 131 -6.00 0.98 -10.25
N LEU A 132 -6.93 1.44 -11.09
CA LEU A 132 -7.22 0.83 -12.38
C LEU A 132 -6.13 1.08 -13.42
N GLU A 133 -5.49 2.24 -13.41
CA GLU A 133 -4.31 2.52 -14.24
C GLU A 133 -3.17 1.52 -13.95
N THR A 134 -2.99 1.17 -12.68
CA THR A 134 -2.00 0.17 -12.25
C THR A 134 -2.37 -1.26 -12.72
N CYS A 135 -3.64 -1.50 -13.04
CA CYS A 135 -4.15 -2.78 -13.53
C CYS A 135 -4.20 -2.89 -15.07
N ALA A 136 -3.47 -2.04 -15.81
CA ALA A 136 -3.39 -2.14 -17.27
C ALA A 136 -2.94 -3.54 -17.72
N GLY A 137 -3.72 -4.17 -18.61
CA GLY A 137 -3.50 -5.54 -19.07
C GLY A 137 -3.81 -6.65 -18.05
N ALA A 138 -4.32 -6.31 -16.86
CA ALA A 138 -4.58 -7.23 -15.75
C ALA A 138 -6.09 -7.26 -15.40
N PRO A 139 -6.94 -7.91 -16.23
CA PRO A 139 -8.40 -7.82 -16.09
C PRO A 139 -8.94 -8.51 -14.84
N VAL A 140 -8.24 -9.51 -14.30
CA VAL A 140 -8.68 -10.22 -13.07
C VAL A 140 -8.52 -9.31 -11.86
N GLU A 141 -7.36 -8.68 -11.73
CA GLU A 141 -7.04 -7.71 -10.69
C GLU A 141 -7.93 -6.49 -10.80
N ALA A 142 -8.12 -5.94 -12.01
CA ALA A 142 -9.02 -4.82 -12.24
C ALA A 142 -10.48 -5.15 -11.83
N SER A 143 -10.97 -6.35 -12.14
CA SER A 143 -12.31 -6.77 -11.69
C SER A 143 -12.42 -6.80 -10.17
N THR A 144 -11.36 -7.26 -9.51
CA THR A 144 -11.28 -7.37 -8.05
C THR A 144 -11.23 -5.98 -7.40
N VAL A 145 -10.42 -5.07 -7.94
CA VAL A 145 -10.35 -3.65 -7.53
C VAL A 145 -11.74 -3.01 -7.64
N LEU A 146 -12.44 -3.19 -8.77
CA LEU A 146 -13.79 -2.66 -8.93
C LEU A 146 -14.75 -3.25 -7.90
N THR A 147 -14.72 -4.55 -7.64
CA THR A 147 -15.62 -5.16 -6.64
C THR A 147 -15.35 -4.67 -5.22
N GLN A 148 -14.10 -4.34 -4.87
CA GLN A 148 -13.73 -3.91 -3.52
C GLN A 148 -13.88 -2.40 -3.29
N ALA A 149 -13.49 -1.58 -4.27
CA ALA A 149 -13.40 -0.13 -4.11
C ALA A 149 -14.62 0.62 -4.66
N TRP A 150 -15.38 0.04 -5.58
CA TRP A 150 -16.54 0.73 -6.14
C TRP A 150 -17.69 0.79 -5.13
N ASN A 151 -18.24 1.98 -4.96
CA ASN A 151 -19.49 2.20 -4.27
C ASN A 151 -20.44 2.94 -5.20
N GLU A 152 -21.73 2.60 -5.25
CA GLU A 152 -22.70 3.34 -6.08
C GLU A 152 -22.80 4.83 -5.72
N GLN A 153 -22.30 5.20 -4.53
CA GLN A 153 -22.24 6.57 -4.02
C GLN A 153 -20.87 7.24 -4.25
N SER A 154 -19.84 6.52 -4.72
CA SER A 154 -18.54 7.13 -5.01
C SER A 154 -18.65 8.07 -6.20
N THR A 155 -18.19 9.31 -6.03
CA THR A 155 -18.16 10.34 -7.08
C THR A 155 -16.99 10.22 -8.04
N ASP A 156 -16.11 9.23 -7.81
CA ASP A 156 -14.90 9.01 -8.60
C ASP A 156 -15.27 8.52 -9.99
N SER A 157 -15.20 9.42 -10.96
CA SER A 157 -15.27 9.09 -12.38
C SER A 157 -13.94 8.54 -12.86
N VAL A 158 -13.97 7.38 -13.50
CA VAL A 158 -12.83 6.74 -14.14
C VAL A 158 -12.85 7.09 -15.63
N VAL A 159 -11.70 7.25 -16.27
CA VAL A 159 -11.67 7.49 -17.72
C VAL A 159 -11.98 6.18 -18.46
N ALA A 160 -12.84 6.23 -19.48
CA ALA A 160 -13.24 5.06 -20.25
C ALA A 160 -12.04 4.30 -20.86
N SER A 161 -11.01 5.03 -21.32
CA SER A 161 -9.76 4.43 -21.82
C SER A 161 -9.06 3.59 -20.76
N THR A 162 -9.00 4.04 -19.51
CA THR A 162 -8.37 3.30 -18.41
C THR A 162 -9.07 1.97 -18.19
N LEU A 163 -10.41 1.95 -18.19
CA LEU A 163 -11.15 0.70 -18.07
C LEU A 163 -10.89 -0.23 -19.27
N LEU A 164 -10.79 0.31 -20.48
CA LEU A 164 -10.45 -0.45 -21.68
C LEU A 164 -9.04 -1.06 -21.61
N ASP A 165 -8.08 -0.29 -21.09
CA ASP A 165 -6.67 -0.64 -20.95
C ASP A 165 -6.45 -1.75 -19.93
N THR A 166 -7.30 -1.87 -18.90
CA THR A 166 -7.29 -3.03 -17.99
C THR A 166 -7.61 -4.35 -18.70
N GLY A 167 -8.20 -4.30 -19.89
CA GLY A 167 -8.69 -5.47 -20.61
C GLY A 167 -10.08 -5.93 -20.19
N LEU A 168 -10.72 -5.27 -19.23
CA LEU A 168 -12.09 -5.56 -18.84
C LEU A 168 -13.08 -5.34 -19.98
N ARG A 169 -14.00 -6.29 -20.15
CA ARG A 169 -15.08 -6.23 -21.14
C ARG A 169 -16.44 -6.51 -20.49
N ALA A 170 -17.51 -6.24 -21.24
CA ALA A 170 -18.90 -6.32 -20.78
C ALA A 170 -19.26 -7.67 -20.16
N ALA A 171 -18.72 -8.79 -20.66
CA ALA A 171 -18.97 -10.10 -20.09
C ALA A 171 -18.44 -10.21 -18.64
N GLN A 172 -17.21 -9.74 -18.40
CA GLN A 172 -16.59 -9.75 -17.07
C GLN A 172 -17.26 -8.74 -16.14
N LEU A 173 -17.53 -7.52 -16.63
CA LEU A 173 -18.26 -6.51 -15.86
C LEU A 173 -19.64 -7.02 -15.42
N LYS A 174 -20.38 -7.69 -16.31
CA LYS A 174 -21.66 -8.30 -15.96
C LYS A 174 -21.51 -9.42 -14.92
N SER A 175 -20.45 -10.24 -14.99
CA SER A 175 -20.23 -11.31 -14.02
C SER A 175 -19.94 -10.80 -12.60
N ILE A 176 -19.39 -9.60 -12.46
CA ILE A 176 -19.19 -8.93 -11.17
C ILE A 176 -20.37 -8.03 -10.76
N GLY A 177 -21.50 -8.13 -11.46
CA GLY A 177 -22.74 -7.41 -11.11
C GLY A 177 -22.86 -6.00 -11.70
N PHE A 178 -21.92 -5.55 -12.54
CA PHE A 178 -22.03 -4.25 -13.19
C PHE A 178 -23.01 -4.33 -14.37
N ASN A 179 -24.09 -3.54 -14.28
CA ASN A 179 -25.02 -3.30 -15.37
C ASN A 179 -24.60 -2.04 -16.18
N ILE A 180 -25.33 -1.76 -17.27
CA ILE A 180 -25.04 -0.61 -18.15
C ILE A 180 -25.09 0.72 -17.38
N MET A 181 -26.04 0.88 -16.45
CA MET A 181 -26.16 2.12 -15.66
C MET A 181 -24.97 2.32 -14.73
N ASN A 182 -24.46 1.24 -14.12
CA ASN A 182 -23.27 1.28 -13.26
C ASN A 182 -22.04 1.69 -14.06
N VAL A 183 -21.88 1.14 -15.27
CA VAL A 183 -20.78 1.51 -16.17
C VAL A 183 -20.93 2.95 -16.66
N GLN A 184 -22.14 3.42 -16.98
CA GLN A 184 -22.39 4.82 -17.35
C GLN A 184 -21.97 5.79 -16.25
N ARG A 185 -22.25 5.45 -14.99
CA ARG A 185 -21.83 6.25 -13.83
C ARG A 185 -20.33 6.21 -13.60
N LEU A 186 -19.70 5.05 -13.80
CA LEU A 186 -18.27 4.84 -13.59
C LEU A 186 -17.41 5.63 -14.60
N ILE A 187 -17.73 5.59 -15.89
CA ILE A 187 -16.80 6.09 -16.92
C ILE A 187 -17.29 7.21 -17.85
N THR A 188 -18.54 7.68 -17.70
CA THR A 188 -19.22 8.64 -18.61
C THR A 188 -18.78 8.48 -20.08
N PRO A 189 -18.95 7.30 -20.68
CA PRO A 189 -18.23 6.95 -21.90
C PRO A 189 -18.96 7.45 -23.14
N THR A 190 -18.21 7.62 -24.22
CA THR A 190 -18.78 7.85 -25.55
C THR A 190 -19.42 6.57 -26.12
N ASN A 191 -20.29 6.71 -27.13
CA ASN A 191 -20.93 5.56 -27.78
C ASN A 191 -19.92 4.55 -28.34
N ASP A 192 -18.81 5.03 -28.90
CA ASP A 192 -17.74 4.19 -29.46
C ASP A 192 -17.02 3.40 -28.36
N GLU A 193 -16.80 4.00 -27.19
CA GLU A 193 -16.20 3.33 -26.04
C GLU A 193 -17.13 2.29 -25.43
N PHE A 194 -18.45 2.55 -25.40
CA PHE A 194 -19.44 1.55 -25.01
C PHE A 194 -19.42 0.31 -25.91
N GLN A 195 -19.31 0.53 -27.23
CA GLN A 195 -19.18 -0.56 -28.18
C GLN A 195 -17.87 -1.32 -27.99
N LYS A 196 -16.74 -0.64 -27.77
CA LYS A 196 -15.44 -1.26 -27.49
C LYS A 196 -15.44 -2.09 -26.21
N LEU A 197 -16.19 -1.67 -25.18
CA LEU A 197 -16.41 -2.45 -23.97
C LEU A 197 -17.28 -3.70 -24.23
N GLY A 198 -18.02 -3.74 -25.34
CA GLY A 198 -18.88 -4.87 -25.71
C GLY A 198 -20.31 -4.76 -25.21
N PHE A 199 -20.75 -3.57 -24.81
CA PHE A 199 -22.16 -3.30 -24.57
C PHE A 199 -22.85 -2.93 -25.89
N LYS A 200 -23.99 -3.58 -26.17
CA LYS A 200 -24.87 -3.20 -27.28
C LYS A 200 -25.86 -2.17 -26.75
N ILE A 201 -25.86 -0.99 -27.35
CA ILE A 201 -26.88 0.05 -27.15
C ILE A 201 -28.03 -0.22 -28.12
#